data_AF-A0A1B1B796-F1
#
_entry.id   AF-A0A1B1B796-F1
#
_cell.length_a   1.000
_cell.length_b   1.000
_cell.length_c   1.000
_cell.angle_alpha   90.00
_cell.angle_beta   90.00
_cell.angle_gamma   90.00
#
_symmetry.space_group_name_H-M   'P 1'
#
loop_
_entity.id
_entity.type
_entity.pdbx_description
1 polymer ?
#
loop_
_entity_poly.entity_id
_entity_poly.type
_entity_poly.pdbx_seq_one_letter_code
_entity_poly.pdbx_strand_id
1 'polypeptide(L)'
;MTGTATVTPTRSALPVVRRAAWLASALFWSAFAVLEGVNHGWLAGGAALLFLVLPDLTFLVALDEAPRMAKGQLAPRAVPYYNAMHRALIPLALLLLCTAAPVTWAPAFAALCGWLAHISYDRAFGYGLRTKEGHQRG
;
A
#
# COMPACT_ATOMS: atom_id res chain seq x y z
N MET A 1 -55.06 -0.27 -2.99
CA MET A 1 -54.04 -0.06 -1.95
C MET A 1 -52.79 -0.81 -2.37
N THR A 2 -51.79 -0.11 -2.90
CA THR A 2 -50.57 -0.72 -3.46
C THR A 2 -49.47 -0.57 -2.42
N GLY A 3 -49.07 -1.67 -1.78
CA GLY A 3 -48.03 -1.68 -0.75
C GLY A 3 -46.65 -1.61 -1.38
N THR A 4 -45.93 -0.51 -1.14
CA THR A 4 -44.49 -0.40 -1.42
C THR A 4 -43.72 -1.28 -0.45
N ALA A 5 -43.16 -2.38 -0.94
CA ALA A 5 -42.25 -3.22 -0.17
C ALA A 5 -40.92 -2.48 0.04
N THR A 6 -40.60 -2.19 1.31
CA THR A 6 -39.31 -1.63 1.72
C THR A 6 -38.25 -2.74 1.62
N VAL A 7 -37.41 -2.70 0.59
CA VAL A 7 -36.24 -3.58 0.50
C VAL A 7 -35.15 -3.02 1.43
N THR A 8 -34.92 -3.68 2.56
CA THR A 8 -33.77 -3.38 3.43
C THR A 8 -32.50 -3.85 2.73
N PRO A 9 -31.55 -2.96 2.38
CA PRO A 9 -30.31 -3.38 1.74
C PRO A 9 -29.46 -4.18 2.74
N THR A 10 -29.20 -5.45 2.42
CA THR A 10 -28.21 -6.25 3.14
C THR A 10 -26.82 -5.69 2.86
N ARG A 11 -26.16 -5.14 3.88
CA ARG A 11 -24.77 -4.69 3.76
C ARG A 11 -23.88 -5.90 3.50
N SER A 12 -23.22 -5.92 2.35
CA SER A 12 -22.24 -6.95 2.01
C SER A 12 -21.08 -6.90 3.01
N ALA A 13 -20.75 -8.04 3.64
CA ALA A 13 -19.61 -8.17 4.55
C ALA A 13 -18.25 -8.17 3.82
N LEU A 14 -18.26 -8.38 2.50
CA LEU A 14 -17.07 -8.57 1.67
C LEU A 14 -16.02 -7.43 1.81
N PRO A 15 -16.40 -6.13 1.80
CA PRO A 15 -15.44 -5.05 1.97
C PRO A 15 -14.77 -5.03 3.34
N VAL A 16 -15.49 -5.42 4.39
CA VAL A 16 -14.96 -5.48 5.77
C VAL A 16 -13.95 -6.60 5.88
N VAL A 17 -14.30 -7.80 5.40
CA VAL A 17 -13.39 -8.96 5.37
C VAL A 17 -12.12 -8.62 4.59
N ARG A 18 -12.26 -7.97 3.43
CA ARG A 18 -11.12 -7.55 2.60
C ARG A 18 -10.22 -6.56 3.34
N ARG A 19 -10.79 -5.54 3.99
CA ARG A 19 -10.01 -4.55 4.77
C ARG A 19 -9.32 -5.20 5.97
N ALA A 20 -9.99 -6.13 6.65
CA ALA A 20 -9.39 -6.88 7.75
C ALA A 20 -8.23 -7.77 7.30
N ALA A 21 -8.36 -8.44 6.15
CA ALA A 21 -7.27 -9.22 5.56
C ALA A 21 -6.06 -8.35 5.20
N TRP A 22 -6.30 -7.16 4.65
CA TRP A 22 -5.23 -6.18 4.40
C TRP A 22 -4.58 -5.69 5.69
N LEU A 23 -5.36 -5.41 6.73
CA LEU A 23 -4.81 -5.01 8.03
C LEU A 23 -3.95 -6.12 8.64
N ALA A 24 -4.42 -7.37 8.60
CA ALA A 24 -3.64 -8.52 9.07
C ALA A 24 -2.33 -8.65 8.29
N SER A 25 -2.37 -8.46 6.97
CA SER A 25 -1.16 -8.44 6.14
C SER A 25 -0.23 -7.27 6.52
N ALA A 26 -0.75 -6.08 6.80
CA ALA A 26 0.05 -4.93 7.20
C ALA A 26 0.82 -5.19 8.50
N LEU A 27 0.13 -5.76 9.50
CA LEU A 27 0.73 -6.15 10.77
C LEU A 27 1.78 -7.25 10.59
N PHE A 28 1.49 -8.25 9.76
CA PHE A 28 2.43 -9.32 9.45
C PHE A 28 3.74 -8.77 8.86
N TRP A 29 3.66 -7.93 7.82
CA TRP A 29 4.85 -7.37 7.19
C TRP A 29 5.59 -6.39 8.11
N SER A 30 4.87 -5.64 8.94
CA SER A 30 5.48 -4.76 9.95
C SER A 30 6.27 -5.55 10.99
N ALA A 31 5.74 -6.69 11.44
CA ALA A 31 6.43 -7.56 12.40
C ALA A 31 7.76 -8.06 11.85
N PHE A 32 7.80 -8.52 10.59
CA PHE A 32 9.04 -8.94 9.93
C PHE A 32 10.02 -7.77 9.74
N ALA A 33 9.54 -6.59 9.32
CA ALA A 33 10.39 -5.41 9.17
C ALA A 33 11.06 -5.01 10.50
N VAL A 34 10.31 -5.05 11.61
CA VAL A 34 10.84 -4.77 12.96
C VAL A 34 11.82 -5.86 13.39
N LEU A 35 11.48 -7.13 13.19
CA LEU A 35 12.34 -8.26 13.55
C LEU A 35 13.71 -8.16 12.86
N GLU A 36 13.71 -7.85 11.56
CA GLU A 36 14.93 -7.68 10.77
C GLU A 36 15.75 -6.47 11.25
N GLY A 37 15.08 -5.35 11.57
CA GLY A 37 15.75 -4.19 12.15
C GLY A 37 16.41 -4.46 13.49
N VAL A 38 15.77 -5.25 14.35
CA VAL A 38 16.31 -5.66 15.66
C VAL A 38 17.48 -6.64 15.50
N ASN A 39 17.36 -7.63 14.61
CA ASN A 39 18.36 -8.69 14.45
C ASN A 39 19.58 -8.27 13.61
N HIS A 40 19.40 -7.36 12.65
CA HIS A 40 20.43 -6.98 11.67
C HIS A 40 20.84 -5.50 11.75
N GLY A 41 20.28 -4.75 12.70
CA GLY A 41 20.71 -3.41 13.06
C GLY A 41 20.12 -2.28 12.21
N TRP A 42 20.68 -1.08 12.41
CA TRP A 42 20.11 0.17 11.91
C TRP A 42 19.97 0.24 10.39
N LEU A 43 20.82 -0.45 9.62
CA LEU A 43 20.71 -0.50 8.16
C LEU A 43 19.41 -1.18 7.73
N ALA A 44 19.06 -2.31 8.35
CA ALA A 44 17.83 -3.02 8.05
C ALA A 44 16.60 -2.24 8.50
N GLY A 45 16.63 -1.71 9.73
CA GLY A 45 15.55 -0.87 10.24
C GLY A 45 15.35 0.42 9.43
N GLY A 46 16.45 1.09 9.06
CA GLY A 46 16.43 2.29 8.23
C GLY A 46 15.92 2.03 6.82
N ALA A 47 16.32 0.90 6.21
CA ALA A 47 15.81 0.49 4.90
C ALA A 47 14.31 0.18 4.93
N ALA A 48 13.84 -0.52 5.98
CA ALA A 48 12.41 -0.76 6.21
C ALA A 48 11.63 0.54 6.34
N LEU A 49 12.09 1.49 7.18
CA LEU A 49 11.44 2.79 7.35
C LEU A 49 11.43 3.62 6.07
N LEU A 50 12.55 3.62 5.33
CA LEU A 50 12.64 4.32 4.06
C LEU A 50 11.59 3.79 3.07
N PHE A 51 11.51 2.47 2.90
CA PHE A 51 10.55 1.86 1.97
C PHE A 51 9.11 1.84 2.48
N LEU A 52 8.89 2.01 3.78
CA LEU A 52 7.58 2.28 4.35
C LEU A 52 7.05 3.66 3.92
N VAL A 53 7.92 4.66 3.71
CA VAL A 53 7.52 6.03 3.34
C VAL A 53 7.69 6.30 1.83
N LEU A 54 8.60 5.60 1.17
CA LEU A 54 8.94 5.77 -0.24
C LEU A 54 7.72 5.82 -1.19
N PRO A 55 6.66 5.02 -1.01
CA PRO A 55 5.48 5.10 -1.88
C PRO A 55 4.79 6.46 -1.89
N ASP A 56 4.75 7.15 -0.76
CA ASP A 56 4.14 8.47 -0.64
C ASP A 56 5.00 9.57 -1.27
N LEU A 57 6.31 9.36 -1.37
CA LEU A 57 7.19 10.34 -2.03
C LEU A 57 6.84 10.52 -3.52
N THR A 58 6.11 9.58 -4.12
CA THR A 58 5.57 9.72 -5.48
C THR A 58 4.59 10.90 -5.62
N PHE A 59 3.96 11.36 -4.54
CA PHE A 59 3.12 12.56 -4.53
C PHE A 59 3.90 13.84 -4.85
N LEU A 60 5.22 13.86 -4.61
CA LEU A 60 6.05 15.03 -4.84
C LEU A 60 6.34 15.30 -6.33
N VAL A 61 6.12 14.32 -7.22
CA VAL A 61 6.41 14.43 -8.66
C VAL A 61 5.65 15.58 -9.35
N ALA A 62 4.46 15.91 -8.85
CA ALA A 62 3.61 16.96 -9.40
C ALA A 62 3.03 17.86 -8.30
N LEU A 63 3.85 18.15 -7.28
CA LEU A 63 3.45 18.97 -6.13
C LEU A 63 3.00 20.38 -6.56
N ASP A 64 3.56 20.91 -7.64
CA ASP A 64 3.19 22.19 -8.24
C ASP A 64 1.74 22.21 -8.79
N GLU A 65 1.17 21.04 -9.09
CA GLU A 65 -0.20 20.92 -9.57
C GLU A 65 -1.22 20.75 -8.44
N ALA A 66 -0.78 20.41 -7.22
CA ALA A 66 -1.66 20.12 -6.08
C ALA A 66 -2.69 21.22 -5.76
N PRO A 67 -2.38 22.54 -5.81
CA PRO A 67 -3.35 23.60 -5.53
C PRO A 67 -4.52 23.65 -6.52
N ARG A 68 -4.37 23.06 -7.71
CA ARG A 68 -5.36 23.05 -8.79
C ARG A 68 -6.21 21.78 -8.81
N MET A 69 -5.91 20.80 -7.96
CA MET A 69 -6.59 19.50 -7.95
C MET A 69 -7.83 19.52 -7.05
N ALA A 70 -8.85 18.74 -7.43
CA ALA A 70 -9.99 18.50 -6.55
C ALA A 70 -9.54 17.75 -5.29
N LYS A 71 -10.30 17.90 -4.20
CA LYS A 71 -10.02 17.19 -2.94
C LYS A 71 -9.98 15.67 -3.17
N GLY A 72 -8.85 15.05 -2.86
CA GLY A 72 -8.63 13.61 -3.03
C GLY A 72 -8.25 13.18 -4.46
N GLN A 73 -8.12 14.12 -5.39
CA GLN A 73 -7.59 13.89 -6.73
C GLN A 73 -6.06 14.02 -6.73
N LEU A 74 -5.39 13.04 -7.31
CA LEU A 74 -3.96 13.10 -7.57
C LEU A 74 -3.69 13.80 -8.91
N ALA A 75 -2.64 14.61 -9.01
CA ALA A 75 -2.20 15.15 -10.29
C ALA A 75 -1.98 14.02 -11.32
N PRO A 76 -2.58 14.07 -12.53
CA PRO A 76 -2.47 13.00 -13.54
C PRO A 76 -1.02 12.59 -13.84
N ARG A 77 -0.07 13.53 -13.74
CA ARG A 77 1.36 13.27 -13.92
C ARG A 77 1.99 12.39 -12.83
N ALA A 78 1.48 12.44 -11.59
CA ALA A 78 1.95 11.61 -10.48
C ALA A 78 1.29 10.21 -10.45
N VAL A 79 0.14 10.04 -11.12
CA VAL A 79 -0.60 8.77 -11.18
C VAL A 79 0.23 7.55 -11.58
N PRO A 80 1.04 7.55 -12.66
CA PRO A 80 1.79 6.36 -13.05
C PRO A 80 2.79 5.94 -11.97
N TYR A 81 3.48 6.90 -11.35
CA TYR A 81 4.43 6.65 -10.26
C TYR A 81 3.74 6.09 -9.03
N TYR A 82 2.64 6.74 -8.60
CA TYR A 82 1.83 6.26 -7.48
C TYR A 82 1.34 4.83 -7.74
N ASN A 83 0.74 4.56 -8.91
CA ASN A 83 0.19 3.26 -9.22
C ASN A 83 1.24 2.15 -9.31
N ALA A 84 2.43 2.45 -9.84
CA ALA A 84 3.54 1.51 -9.87
C ALA A 84 3.97 1.17 -8.44
N MET A 85 4.15 2.18 -7.61
CA MET A 85 4.63 2.00 -6.24
C MET A 85 3.58 1.39 -5.30
N HIS A 86 2.29 1.50 -5.62
CA HIS A 86 1.18 0.90 -4.84
C HIS A 86 0.69 -0.45 -5.40
N ARG A 87 1.45 -1.06 -6.31
CA ARG A 87 1.15 -2.39 -6.87
C ARG A 87 1.80 -3.47 -6.01
N ALA A 88 1.05 -4.06 -5.07
CA ALA A 88 1.56 -5.07 -4.12
C ALA A 88 2.32 -6.25 -4.75
N LEU A 89 1.97 -6.63 -5.99
CA LEU A 89 2.65 -7.70 -6.72
C LEU A 89 4.14 -7.42 -6.97
N ILE A 90 4.55 -6.15 -7.09
CA ILE A 90 5.95 -5.79 -7.36
C ILE A 90 6.83 -6.10 -6.15
N PRO A 91 6.62 -5.51 -4.96
CA PRO A 91 7.45 -5.85 -3.81
C PRO A 91 7.28 -7.30 -3.37
N LEU A 92 6.10 -7.92 -3.59
CA LEU A 92 5.93 -9.35 -3.32
C LEU A 92 6.81 -10.22 -4.22
N ALA A 93 6.83 -9.97 -5.53
CA ALA A 93 7.68 -10.72 -6.45
C ALA A 93 9.18 -10.52 -6.15
N LEU A 94 9.58 -9.29 -5.82
CA LEU A 94 10.94 -8.99 -5.39
C LEU A 94 11.31 -9.69 -4.08
N LEU A 95 10.38 -9.77 -3.13
CA LEU A 95 10.58 -10.47 -1.86
C LEU A 95 10.79 -11.96 -2.11
N LEU A 96 9.95 -12.58 -2.94
CA LEU A 96 10.09 -13.99 -3.32
C LEU A 96 11.43 -14.26 -4.00
N LEU A 97 11.84 -13.39 -4.93
CA LEU A 97 13.14 -13.49 -5.59
C LEU A 97 14.29 -13.33 -4.58
N CYS A 98 14.19 -12.38 -3.66
CA CYS A 98 15.16 -12.17 -2.59
C CYS A 98 15.29 -13.41 -1.69
N THR A 99 14.19 -14.10 -1.39
CA THR A 99 14.20 -15.33 -0.57
C THR A 99 14.69 -16.56 -1.33
N ALA A 100 14.54 -16.60 -2.66
CA ALA A 100 15.00 -17.70 -3.49
C ALA A 100 16.46 -17.54 -3.95
N ALA A 101 17.02 -16.34 -3.86
CA ALA A 101 18.40 -16.05 -4.22
C ALA A 101 19.38 -16.66 -3.20
N PRO A 102 20.57 -17.09 -3.64
CA PRO A 102 21.60 -17.65 -2.74
C PRO A 102 22.26 -16.59 -1.85
N VAL A 103 22.02 -15.30 -2.12
CA VAL A 103 22.54 -14.18 -1.33
C VAL A 103 21.42 -13.62 -0.48
N THR A 104 21.56 -13.71 0.83
CA THR A 104 20.66 -13.10 1.79
C THR A 104 21.17 -11.72 2.19
N TRP A 105 20.35 -10.68 1.98
CA TRP A 105 20.67 -9.32 2.40
C TRP A 105 19.52 -8.75 3.22
N ALA A 106 19.67 -8.81 4.55
CA ALA A 106 18.63 -8.42 5.51
C ALA A 106 18.03 -7.02 5.26
N PRO A 107 18.83 -5.97 4.92
CA PRO A 107 18.26 -4.67 4.58
C PRO A 107 17.32 -4.67 3.37
N ALA A 108 17.59 -5.45 2.32
CA ALA A 108 16.66 -5.55 1.19
C ALA A 108 15.37 -6.28 1.59
N PHE A 109 15.47 -7.37 2.35
CA PHE A 109 14.29 -8.08 2.84
C PHE A 109 13.42 -7.16 3.73
N ALA A 110 14.05 -6.47 4.69
CA ALA A 110 13.39 -5.51 5.57
C ALA A 110 12.72 -4.36 4.80
N ALA A 111 13.39 -3.82 3.77
CA ALA A 111 12.83 -2.80 2.87
C ALA A 111 11.57 -3.30 2.16
N LEU A 112 11.60 -4.51 1.61
CA LEU A 112 10.45 -5.11 0.91
C LEU A 112 9.28 -5.39 1.86
N CYS A 113 9.56 -5.80 3.10
CA CYS A 113 8.54 -5.88 4.15
C CYS A 113 7.94 -4.50 4.47
N GLY A 114 8.76 -3.46 4.63
CA GLY A 114 8.28 -2.08 4.84
C GLY A 114 7.39 -1.59 3.72
N TRP A 115 7.78 -1.85 2.47
CA TRP A 115 6.98 -1.50 1.29
C TRP A 115 5.64 -2.25 1.25
N LEU A 116 5.62 -3.56 1.50
CA LEU A 116 4.38 -4.34 1.57
C LEU A 116 3.48 -3.89 2.72
N ALA A 117 4.05 -3.57 3.88
CA ALA A 117 3.32 -3.03 5.02
C ALA A 117 2.59 -1.73 4.65
N HIS A 118 3.29 -0.79 3.99
CA HIS A 118 2.70 0.45 3.51
C HIS A 118 1.48 0.20 2.62
N ILE A 119 1.64 -0.60 1.55
CA ILE A 119 0.54 -0.89 0.62
C ILE A 119 -0.64 -1.54 1.35
N SER A 120 -0.36 -2.46 2.27
CA SER A 120 -1.39 -3.16 3.04
C SER A 120 -2.15 -2.23 3.98
N TYR A 121 -1.48 -1.28 4.65
CA TYR A 121 -2.15 -0.25 5.45
C TYR A 121 -3.08 0.61 4.60
N ASP A 122 -2.59 1.05 3.43
CA ASP A 122 -3.39 1.80 2.47
C ASP A 122 -4.69 1.07 2.11
N ARG A 123 -4.59 -0.22 1.78
CA ARG A 123 -5.78 -1.03 1.43
C ARG A 123 -6.69 -1.29 2.61
N ALA A 124 -6.15 -1.40 3.81
CA ALA A 124 -6.92 -1.57 5.04
C ALA A 124 -7.76 -0.33 5.36
N PHE A 125 -7.19 0.86 5.19
CA PHE A 125 -7.90 2.14 5.36
C PHE A 125 -8.81 2.49 4.17
N GLY A 126 -8.70 1.71 3.09
CA GLY A 126 -9.56 1.81 1.93
C GLY A 126 -9.04 2.75 0.87
N TYR A 127 -7.76 3.12 0.92
CA TYR A 127 -7.04 3.73 -0.20
C TYR A 127 -6.73 2.70 -1.28
N GLY A 128 -6.55 3.17 -2.50
CA GLY A 128 -6.29 2.30 -3.63
C GLY A 128 -5.65 2.99 -4.83
N LEU A 129 -5.48 2.21 -5.90
CA LEU A 129 -4.90 2.73 -7.15
C LEU A 129 -5.72 3.88 -7.71
N ARG A 130 -5.10 4.75 -8.49
CA ARG A 130 -5.72 5.92 -9.08
C ARG A 130 -6.10 5.71 -10.55
N THR A 131 -7.22 6.29 -10.98
CA THR A 131 -7.61 6.40 -12.39
C THR A 131 -6.63 7.32 -13.13
N LYS A 132 -6.69 7.38 -14.45
CA LYS A 132 -5.79 8.25 -15.24
C LYS A 132 -5.94 9.72 -14.85
N GLU A 133 -7.14 10.09 -14.43
CA GLU A 133 -7.55 11.42 -14.00
C GLU A 133 -7.19 11.69 -12.53
N GLY A 134 -6.62 10.72 -11.81
CA GLY A 134 -6.16 10.87 -10.44
C GLY A 134 -7.16 10.52 -9.34
N HIS A 135 -8.37 10.11 -9.69
CA HIS A 135 -9.39 9.70 -8.73
C HIS A 135 -9.10 8.30 -8.19
N GLN A 136 -9.58 7.97 -7.00
CA GLN A 136 -9.40 6.63 -6.47
C GLN A 136 -10.23 5.60 -7.25
N ARG A 137 -9.65 4.44 -7.55
CA ARG A 137 -10.34 3.29 -8.13
C ARG A 137 -11.01 2.48 -7.03
N GLY A 138 -12.33 2.35 -7.11
CA GLY A 138 -13.11 1.45 -6.27
C GLY A 138 -13.97 2.17 -5.24
#